data_AF-A0A7W2GK52-F1
#
_entry.id   AF-A0A7W2GK52-F1
#
_cell.length_a   1.000
_cell.length_b   1.000
_cell.length_c   1.000
_cell.angle_alpha   90.00
_cell.angle_beta   90.00
_cell.angle_gamma   90.00
#
_symmetry.space_group_name_H-M   'P 1'
#
loop_
_entity.id
_entity.type
_entity.pdbx_description
1 polymer ?
#
loop_
_entity_poly.entity_id
_entity_poly.type
_entity_poly.pdbx_seq_one_letter_code
_entity_poly.pdbx_strand_id
1 'polypeptide(L)'
;MTRSFFLLLLFLGMGPHLVAASYDYRKFIPKEYRDLTEDDLDFDDDDPDHKDRVDFGPTSYEDRRFKKIDSYGPTDLKEVTVEKSTRVHGPLSASSLRTETLTVMGPVTAKKLTVEIVNVQGPTHLENAKVRGKTHVEGTLDARDTTFMGPLHISSTKVTLTDSDTVSIRIKNEEHGEGRRRAPRLELHNTRVVGDVEFVGAKGYVIMKDNSRIKGRIKHGTVMPAGR
;
A
#
# COMPACT_ATOMS: atom_id res chain seq x y z
N MET A 1 -41.77 -26.05 -32.55
CA MET A 1 -41.04 -27.31 -32.25
C MET A 1 -40.20 -27.08 -31.01
N THR A 2 -40.62 -27.73 -29.94
CA THR A 2 -40.18 -27.63 -28.55
C THR A 2 -39.07 -28.63 -28.26
N ARG A 3 -38.16 -28.30 -27.34
CA ARG A 3 -37.51 -29.27 -26.43
C ARG A 3 -36.76 -28.55 -25.30
N SER A 4 -37.48 -28.34 -24.21
CA SER A 4 -36.91 -28.05 -22.89
C SER A 4 -36.32 -29.34 -22.32
N PHE A 5 -35.04 -29.32 -21.98
CA PHE A 5 -34.38 -30.39 -21.22
C PHE A 5 -34.37 -30.01 -19.74
N PHE A 6 -35.23 -30.67 -18.96
CA PHE A 6 -35.22 -30.63 -17.50
C PHE A 6 -34.23 -31.71 -17.02
N LEU A 7 -33.12 -31.30 -16.41
CA LEU A 7 -32.18 -32.23 -15.76
C LEU A 7 -32.42 -32.17 -14.24
N LEU A 8 -33.09 -33.20 -13.74
CA LEU A 8 -33.35 -33.42 -12.32
C LEU A 8 -32.13 -34.11 -11.70
N LEU A 9 -31.38 -33.40 -10.86
CA LEU A 9 -30.22 -33.94 -10.14
C LEU A 9 -30.63 -34.33 -8.71
N LEU A 10 -30.75 -35.64 -8.50
CA LEU A 10 -31.03 -36.27 -7.21
C LEU A 10 -29.73 -36.33 -6.40
N PHE A 11 -29.53 -35.45 -5.42
CA PHE A 11 -28.45 -35.58 -4.45
C PHE A 11 -28.92 -36.42 -3.26
N LEU A 12 -28.54 -37.69 -3.26
CA LEU A 12 -28.64 -38.59 -2.11
C LEU A 12 -27.69 -38.11 -1.01
N GLY A 13 -28.27 -37.79 0.15
CA GLY A 13 -27.54 -37.48 1.37
C GLY A 13 -26.81 -38.70 1.91
N MET A 14 -25.49 -38.61 1.99
CA MET A 14 -24.68 -39.37 2.93
C MET A 14 -23.75 -38.38 3.63
N GLY A 15 -24.21 -37.89 4.79
CA GLY A 15 -23.38 -37.10 5.68
C GLY A 15 -22.35 -38.01 6.37
N PRO A 16 -21.04 -37.69 6.36
CA PRO A 16 -20.08 -38.40 7.18
C PRO A 16 -20.33 -38.02 8.64
N HIS A 17 -20.76 -38.99 9.46
CA HIS A 17 -20.67 -38.90 10.92
C HIS A 17 -19.19 -38.92 11.31
N LEU A 18 -18.56 -37.75 11.31
CA LEU A 18 -17.28 -37.54 11.97
C LEU A 18 -17.52 -37.58 13.48
N VAL A 19 -17.26 -38.75 14.07
CA VAL A 19 -17.11 -38.89 15.52
C VAL A 19 -15.83 -38.14 15.88
N ALA A 20 -15.98 -36.89 16.34
CA ALA A 20 -14.86 -36.14 16.90
C ALA A 20 -14.41 -36.83 18.19
N ALA A 21 -13.44 -37.72 18.09
CA ALA A 21 -12.71 -38.20 19.26
C ALA A 21 -12.04 -36.97 19.90
N SER A 22 -12.53 -36.54 21.06
CA SER A 22 -11.92 -35.45 21.82
C SER A 22 -10.54 -35.92 22.28
N TYR A 23 -9.51 -35.57 21.52
CA TYR A 23 -8.14 -35.83 21.92
C TYR A 23 -7.85 -34.91 23.11
N ASP A 24 -7.63 -35.50 24.28
CA ASP A 24 -7.19 -34.75 25.45
C ASP A 24 -5.70 -34.44 25.30
N TYR A 25 -5.41 -33.26 24.77
CA TYR A 25 -4.04 -32.79 24.55
C TYR A 25 -3.33 -32.45 25.88
N ARG A 26 -4.05 -32.32 27.00
CA ARG A 26 -3.48 -31.93 28.30
C ARG A 26 -2.44 -32.92 28.81
N LYS A 27 -2.53 -34.19 28.39
CA LYS A 27 -1.55 -35.22 28.75
C LYS A 27 -0.16 -35.00 28.14
N PHE A 28 -0.06 -34.23 27.06
CA PHE A 28 1.20 -33.94 26.36
C PHE A 28 1.85 -32.64 26.80
N ILE A 29 1.15 -31.83 27.60
CA ILE A 29 1.72 -30.63 28.21
C ILE A 29 2.63 -31.09 29.35
N PRO A 30 3.94 -30.73 29.35
CA PRO A 30 4.83 -31.03 30.47
C PRO A 30 4.28 -30.47 31.77
N LYS A 31 4.53 -31.14 32.91
CA LYS A 31 3.86 -30.81 34.18
C LYS A 31 4.12 -29.37 34.61
N GLU A 32 5.31 -28.85 34.34
CA GLU A 32 5.72 -27.47 34.60
C GLU A 32 4.89 -26.40 33.87
N TYR A 33 4.14 -26.77 32.81
CA TYR A 33 3.26 -25.85 32.07
C TYR A 33 1.77 -26.10 32.34
N ARG A 34 1.40 -27.10 33.15
CA ARG A 34 -0.02 -27.44 33.41
C ARG A 34 -0.70 -26.49 34.40
N ASP A 35 0.10 -25.86 35.25
CA ASP A 35 -0.37 -24.99 36.33
C ASP A 35 -0.21 -23.50 35.97
N LEU A 36 0.28 -23.19 34.76
CA LEU A 36 0.25 -21.82 34.26
C LEU A 36 -1.19 -21.41 34.02
N THR A 37 -1.66 -20.47 34.82
CA THR A 37 -2.92 -19.78 34.59
C THR A 37 -2.74 -18.78 33.44
N GLU A 38 -3.84 -18.32 32.83
CA GLU A 38 -3.77 -17.23 31.84
C GLU A 38 -3.11 -15.98 32.43
N ASP A 39 -3.16 -15.82 33.76
CA ASP A 39 -2.52 -14.75 34.52
C ASP A 39 -0.99 -14.96 34.71
N ASP A 40 -0.46 -16.18 34.53
CA ASP A 40 0.99 -16.45 34.58
C ASP A 40 1.67 -16.26 33.20
N LEU A 41 0.86 -16.03 32.17
CA LEU A 41 1.30 -15.63 30.84
C LEU A 41 1.22 -14.11 30.69
N ASP A 42 1.75 -13.39 31.69
CA ASP A 42 2.15 -11.99 31.55
C ASP A 42 3.24 -11.93 30.48
N PHE A 43 2.83 -11.93 29.21
CA PHE A 43 3.64 -11.37 28.15
C PHE A 43 3.85 -9.94 28.56
N ASP A 44 5.04 -9.63 29.09
CA ASP A 44 5.43 -8.31 29.61
C ASP A 44 4.85 -7.21 28.71
N ASP A 45 3.68 -6.69 29.11
CA ASP A 45 3.01 -5.55 28.51
C ASP A 45 3.84 -4.27 28.74
N ASP A 46 5.05 -4.42 29.29
CA ASP A 46 6.03 -3.40 29.60
C ASP A 46 7.20 -3.34 28.62
N ASP A 47 7.24 -4.11 27.52
CA ASP A 47 8.14 -3.76 26.41
C ASP A 47 7.68 -2.43 25.78
N PRO A 48 8.40 -1.31 26.02
CA PRO A 48 8.01 -0.02 25.48
C PRO A 48 8.00 -0.02 23.94
N ASP A 49 8.68 -0.97 23.30
CA ASP A 49 8.81 -1.08 21.84
C ASP A 49 7.67 -1.90 21.18
N HIS A 50 6.62 -2.29 21.93
CA HIS A 50 5.42 -2.95 21.37
C HIS A 50 4.12 -2.18 21.63
N LYS A 51 4.21 -0.93 22.09
CA LYS A 51 3.03 -0.10 22.40
C LYS A 51 2.55 0.72 21.20
N ASP A 52 1.28 1.12 21.29
CA ASP A 52 0.74 2.19 20.47
C ASP A 52 1.38 3.52 20.92
N ARG A 53 1.83 4.33 19.96
CA ARG A 53 2.52 5.59 20.23
C ARG A 53 1.76 6.77 19.65
N VAL A 54 1.62 7.83 20.45
CA VAL A 54 1.05 9.11 20.04
C VAL A 54 2.02 10.22 20.42
N ASP A 55 2.41 11.06 19.45
CA ASP A 55 3.33 12.17 19.66
C ASP A 55 2.79 13.48 19.10
N PHE A 56 3.16 14.57 19.74
CA PHE A 56 2.82 15.93 19.31
C PHE A 56 4.10 16.73 19.10
N GLY A 57 4.18 17.41 17.96
CA GLY A 57 5.38 18.13 17.55
C GLY A 57 6.41 17.26 16.81
N PRO A 58 7.63 17.78 16.64
CA PRO A 58 8.70 17.06 15.93
C PRO A 58 9.06 15.75 16.65
N THR A 59 9.05 14.64 15.91
CA THR A 59 9.32 13.30 16.45
C THR A 59 10.35 12.58 15.59
N SER A 60 11.26 11.84 16.23
CA SER A 60 12.27 11.04 15.54
C SER A 60 12.44 9.68 16.24
N TYR A 61 12.48 8.61 15.44
CA TYR A 61 12.72 7.25 15.90
C TYR A 61 13.80 6.58 15.05
N GLU A 62 14.69 5.84 15.72
CA GLU A 62 15.75 5.07 15.10
C GLU A 62 15.84 3.69 15.73
N ASP A 63 15.87 2.63 14.90
CA ASP A 63 15.96 1.22 15.32
C ASP A 63 14.93 0.86 16.39
N ARG A 64 13.66 1.09 16.06
CA ARG A 64 12.52 0.87 16.97
C ARG A 64 11.45 0.01 16.32
N ARG A 65 10.71 -0.66 17.19
CA ARG A 65 9.47 -1.32 16.83
C ARG A 65 8.31 -0.62 17.52
N PHE A 66 7.15 -0.67 16.88
CA PHE A 66 5.90 -0.18 17.44
C PHE A 66 4.77 -1.03 16.89
N LYS A 67 3.66 -1.11 17.63
CA LYS A 67 2.42 -1.65 17.08
C LYS A 67 1.74 -0.64 16.16
N LYS A 68 1.74 0.63 16.58
CA LYS A 68 1.13 1.76 15.87
C LYS A 68 1.84 3.06 16.22
N ILE A 69 1.94 3.98 15.25
CA ILE A 69 2.38 5.36 15.45
C ILE A 69 1.28 6.31 14.97
N ASP A 70 0.94 7.32 15.77
CA ASP A 70 0.15 8.49 15.37
C ASP A 70 0.91 9.77 15.76
N SER A 71 1.50 10.46 14.79
CA SER A 71 2.35 11.63 15.01
C SER A 71 1.71 12.90 14.46
N TYR A 72 1.63 13.94 15.30
CA TYR A 72 1.12 15.26 14.95
C TYR A 72 2.25 16.27 14.83
N GLY A 73 3.06 16.11 13.78
CA GLY A 73 4.16 17.01 13.46
C GLY A 73 5.13 16.40 12.46
N PRO A 74 6.24 17.12 12.15
CA PRO A 74 7.32 16.58 11.35
C PRO A 74 7.86 15.29 11.98
N THR A 75 7.96 14.23 11.20
CA THR A 75 8.36 12.91 11.71
C THR A 75 9.51 12.35 10.88
N ASP A 76 10.55 11.86 11.56
CA ASP A 76 11.68 11.16 10.93
C ASP A 76 11.77 9.73 11.47
N LEU A 77 11.70 8.74 10.59
CA LEU A 77 11.72 7.32 10.94
C LEU A 77 12.89 6.61 10.25
N LYS A 78 13.84 6.10 11.02
CA LYS A 78 15.00 5.36 10.51
C LYS A 78 15.00 3.93 11.05
N GLU A 79 14.97 2.95 10.16
CA GLU A 79 15.00 1.53 10.53
C GLU A 79 13.87 1.14 11.50
N VAL A 80 12.69 1.73 11.29
CA VAL A 80 11.52 1.52 12.14
C VAL A 80 10.62 0.44 11.55
N THR A 81 10.13 -0.46 12.39
CA THR A 81 9.06 -1.40 12.04
C THR A 81 7.80 -1.07 12.82
N VAL A 82 6.71 -0.80 12.12
CA VAL A 82 5.38 -0.59 12.71
C VAL A 82 4.48 -1.73 12.27
N GLU A 83 3.94 -2.51 13.21
CA GLU A 83 3.22 -3.73 12.83
C GLU A 83 1.96 -3.43 12.03
N LYS A 84 1.17 -2.43 12.45
CA LYS A 84 -0.15 -2.15 11.89
C LYS A 84 -0.20 -0.85 11.09
N SER A 85 -0.04 0.29 11.75
CA SER A 85 -0.29 1.57 11.09
C SER A 85 0.64 2.68 11.54
N THR A 86 1.19 3.39 10.56
CA THR A 86 1.91 4.65 10.74
C THR A 86 1.05 5.78 10.21
N ARG A 87 0.58 6.66 11.10
CA ARG A 87 -0.16 7.87 10.74
C ARG A 87 0.69 9.11 11.08
N VAL A 88 0.84 10.02 10.12
CA VAL A 88 1.60 11.26 10.31
C VAL A 88 0.79 12.44 9.79
N HIS A 89 0.49 13.37 10.68
CA HIS A 89 -0.11 14.67 10.39
C HIS A 89 0.99 15.73 10.28
N GLY A 90 1.74 15.67 9.19
CA GLY A 90 2.90 16.52 8.94
C GLY A 90 3.82 15.92 7.89
N PRO A 91 4.98 16.55 7.63
CA PRO A 91 6.01 15.98 6.77
C PRO A 91 6.56 14.67 7.35
N LEU A 92 6.75 13.66 6.50
CA LEU A 92 7.41 12.41 6.84
C LEU A 92 8.72 12.25 6.06
N SER A 93 9.82 12.09 6.79
CA SER A 93 11.06 11.51 6.31
C SER A 93 11.17 10.08 6.81
N ALA A 94 11.40 9.12 5.92
CA ALA A 94 11.54 7.72 6.31
C ALA A 94 12.69 7.03 5.57
N SER A 95 13.46 6.23 6.30
CA SER A 95 14.48 5.35 5.73
C SER A 95 14.34 3.96 6.33
N SER A 96 14.18 2.94 5.49
CA SER A 96 13.98 1.55 5.92
C SER A 96 12.74 1.35 6.81
N LEU A 97 11.64 2.05 6.52
CA LEU A 97 10.37 1.87 7.23
C LEU A 97 9.64 0.62 6.73
N ARG A 98 9.18 -0.23 7.65
CA ARG A 98 8.22 -1.30 7.37
C ARG A 98 6.92 -1.04 8.13
N THR A 99 5.80 -0.96 7.43
CA THR A 99 4.47 -0.79 8.06
C THR A 99 3.39 -1.48 7.25
N GLU A 100 2.32 -2.00 7.84
CA GLU A 100 1.21 -2.53 7.04
C GLU A 100 0.47 -1.39 6.33
N THR A 101 0.05 -0.36 7.07
CA THR A 101 -0.60 0.84 6.51
C THR A 101 0.23 2.10 6.78
N LEU A 102 0.40 2.94 5.76
CA LEU A 102 0.99 4.27 5.87
C LEU A 102 -0.05 5.33 5.46
N THR A 103 -0.37 6.24 6.37
CA THR A 103 -1.26 7.38 6.11
C THR A 103 -0.55 8.68 6.46
N VAL A 104 -0.34 9.56 5.50
CA VAL A 104 0.38 10.84 5.73
C VAL A 104 -0.42 12.01 5.20
N MET A 105 -0.66 13.01 6.05
CA MET A 105 -1.20 14.32 5.69
C MET A 105 -0.05 15.33 5.65
N GLY A 106 0.66 15.35 4.53
CA GLY A 106 1.85 16.16 4.34
C GLY A 106 2.79 15.58 3.30
N PRO A 107 3.91 16.26 3.02
CA PRO A 107 4.93 15.74 2.12
C PRO A 107 5.58 14.46 2.65
N VAL A 108 5.89 13.53 1.75
CA VAL A 108 6.58 12.27 2.07
C VAL A 108 7.88 12.18 1.29
N THR A 109 8.97 11.89 1.99
CA THR A 109 10.22 11.41 1.39
C THR A 109 10.59 10.09 2.06
N ALA A 110 10.49 8.99 1.33
CA ALA A 110 10.75 7.66 1.89
C ALA A 110 11.72 6.85 1.03
N LYS A 111 12.74 6.29 1.68
CA LYS A 111 13.70 5.35 1.08
C LYS A 111 13.53 3.96 1.68
N LYS A 112 13.61 2.91 0.87
CA LYS A 112 13.51 1.51 1.32
C LYS A 112 12.22 1.21 2.11
N LEU A 113 11.11 1.81 1.69
CA LEU A 113 9.79 1.61 2.31
C LEU A 113 9.22 0.25 1.92
N THR A 114 8.78 -0.56 2.88
CA THR A 114 7.99 -1.77 2.64
C THR A 114 6.62 -1.62 3.28
N VAL A 115 5.57 -1.62 2.46
CA VAL A 115 4.21 -1.32 2.92
C VAL A 115 3.12 -2.05 2.15
N GLU A 116 2.00 -2.38 2.81
CA GLU A 116 0.84 -2.94 2.13
C GLU A 116 -0.01 -1.83 1.52
N ILE A 117 -0.43 -0.83 2.30
CA ILE A 117 -1.32 0.25 1.84
C ILE A 117 -0.70 1.62 2.09
N VAL A 118 -0.74 2.49 1.07
CA VAL A 118 -0.26 3.87 1.14
C VAL A 118 -1.40 4.84 0.84
N ASN A 119 -1.63 5.80 1.75
CA ASN A 119 -2.54 6.92 1.56
C ASN A 119 -1.80 8.22 1.90
N VAL A 120 -1.47 9.03 0.90
CA VAL A 120 -0.75 10.29 1.12
C VAL A 120 -1.53 11.46 0.56
N GLN A 121 -1.67 12.51 1.37
CA GLN A 121 -2.16 13.82 0.96
C GLN A 121 -0.99 14.80 0.99
N GLY A 122 -0.31 14.92 -0.15
CA GLY A 122 0.87 15.75 -0.31
C GLY A 122 1.84 15.23 -1.39
N PRO A 123 2.86 16.02 -1.74
CA PRO A 123 3.95 15.58 -2.60
C PRO A 123 4.64 14.34 -2.02
N THR A 124 4.85 13.32 -2.85
CA THR A 124 5.40 12.04 -2.44
C THR A 124 6.63 11.69 -3.27
N HIS A 125 7.76 11.48 -2.61
CA HIS A 125 8.97 10.94 -3.20
C HIS A 125 9.28 9.57 -2.59
N LEU A 126 9.35 8.53 -3.42
CA LEU A 126 9.67 7.16 -3.01
C LEU A 126 10.91 6.66 -3.73
N GLU A 127 11.85 6.07 -3.00
CA GLU A 127 13.07 5.49 -3.54
C GLU A 127 13.25 4.07 -3.00
N ASN A 128 13.52 3.09 -3.88
CA ASN A 128 13.75 1.70 -3.48
C ASN A 128 12.58 1.10 -2.66
N ALA A 129 11.34 1.49 -2.96
CA ALA A 129 10.17 1.09 -2.19
C ALA A 129 9.47 -0.16 -2.76
N LYS A 130 8.77 -0.90 -1.89
CA LYS A 130 7.91 -2.02 -2.24
C LYS A 130 6.53 -1.82 -1.62
N VAL A 131 5.56 -1.48 -2.46
CA VAL A 131 4.16 -1.34 -2.07
C VAL A 131 3.37 -2.53 -2.58
N ARG A 132 2.85 -3.36 -1.69
CA ARG A 132 2.20 -4.63 -2.07
C ARG A 132 0.73 -4.48 -2.44
N GLY A 133 0.02 -3.60 -1.75
CA GLY A 133 -1.38 -3.31 -1.98
C GLY A 133 -1.61 -1.97 -2.68
N LYS A 134 -2.75 -1.37 -2.38
CA LYS A 134 -3.23 -0.15 -3.05
C LYS A 134 -2.43 1.08 -2.61
N THR A 135 -2.12 1.93 -3.58
CA THR A 135 -1.52 3.25 -3.35
C THR A 135 -2.52 4.34 -3.73
N HIS A 136 -2.76 5.30 -2.84
CA HIS A 136 -3.53 6.51 -3.08
C HIS A 136 -2.69 7.73 -2.75
N VAL A 137 -2.46 8.61 -3.74
CA VAL A 137 -1.68 9.85 -3.55
C VAL A 137 -2.47 11.04 -4.08
N GLU A 138 -2.71 12.02 -3.23
CA GLU A 138 -3.26 13.34 -3.57
C GLU A 138 -2.11 14.35 -3.58
N GLY A 139 -1.47 14.51 -4.73
CA GLY A 139 -0.23 15.28 -4.87
C GLY A 139 0.67 14.75 -5.98
N THR A 140 1.80 15.41 -6.23
CA THR A 140 2.81 14.90 -7.17
C THR A 140 3.42 13.61 -6.63
N LEU A 141 3.58 12.61 -7.49
CA LEU A 141 4.32 11.39 -7.17
C LEU A 141 5.59 11.34 -8.03
N ASP A 142 6.73 11.18 -7.36
CA ASP A 142 8.01 10.85 -7.96
C ASP A 142 8.53 9.55 -7.33
N ALA A 143 8.54 8.46 -8.09
CA ALA A 143 8.99 7.17 -7.59
C ALA A 143 10.15 6.64 -8.43
N ARG A 144 11.19 6.19 -7.72
CA ARG A 144 12.41 5.63 -8.32
C ARG A 144 12.69 4.26 -7.75
N ASP A 145 13.11 3.32 -8.61
CA ASP A 145 13.49 1.96 -8.21
C ASP A 145 12.39 1.29 -7.35
N THR A 146 11.12 1.56 -7.66
CA THR A 146 9.99 1.21 -6.80
C THR A 146 9.08 0.18 -7.47
N THR A 147 8.65 -0.82 -6.70
CA THR A 147 7.68 -1.83 -7.13
C THR A 147 6.33 -1.61 -6.48
N PHE A 148 5.30 -1.40 -7.28
CA PHE A 148 3.91 -1.34 -6.87
C PHE A 148 3.16 -2.57 -7.37
N MET A 149 2.80 -3.47 -6.46
CA MET A 149 2.10 -4.73 -6.78
C MET A 149 0.58 -4.57 -6.79
N GLY A 150 0.06 -3.47 -6.25
CA GLY A 150 -1.36 -3.09 -6.35
C GLY A 150 -1.60 -1.90 -7.29
N PRO A 151 -2.86 -1.47 -7.43
CA PRO A 151 -3.24 -0.33 -8.26
C PRO A 151 -2.75 1.00 -7.67
N LEU A 152 -2.30 1.91 -8.53
CA LEU A 152 -1.93 3.28 -8.18
C LEU A 152 -3.07 4.21 -8.55
N HIS A 153 -3.67 4.86 -7.56
CA HIS A 153 -4.64 5.91 -7.73
C HIS A 153 -3.97 7.23 -7.34
N ILE A 154 -3.90 8.17 -8.29
CA ILE A 154 -3.17 9.41 -8.08
C ILE A 154 -4.06 10.58 -8.51
N SER A 155 -4.32 11.51 -7.60
CA SER A 155 -4.92 12.81 -7.92
C SER A 155 -3.80 13.83 -8.11
N SER A 156 -3.40 14.10 -9.36
CA SER A 156 -2.26 14.96 -9.67
C SER A 156 -2.21 15.41 -11.12
N THR A 157 -1.44 16.49 -11.37
CA THR A 157 -1.08 16.92 -12.72
C THR A 157 0.23 16.31 -13.22
N LYS A 158 1.07 15.76 -12.33
CA LYS A 158 2.37 15.17 -12.70
C LYS A 158 2.67 13.92 -11.88
N VAL A 159 3.01 12.86 -12.59
CA VAL A 159 3.52 11.59 -12.03
C VAL A 159 4.80 11.23 -12.78
N THR A 160 5.87 10.91 -12.06
CA THR A 160 7.14 10.45 -12.62
C THR A 160 7.48 9.09 -12.01
N LEU A 161 7.70 8.10 -12.86
CA LEU A 161 8.15 6.77 -12.46
C LEU A 161 9.47 6.47 -13.19
N THR A 162 10.50 6.13 -12.43
CA THR A 162 11.84 5.84 -12.93
C THR A 162 12.28 4.47 -12.43
N ASP A 163 12.76 3.61 -13.33
CA ASP A 163 13.23 2.26 -13.00
C ASP A 163 12.23 1.46 -12.16
N SER A 164 10.93 1.66 -12.44
CA SER A 164 9.86 1.18 -11.58
C SER A 164 8.99 0.13 -12.25
N ASP A 165 8.26 -0.62 -11.42
CA ASP A 165 7.29 -1.63 -11.84
C ASP A 165 5.93 -1.30 -11.22
N THR A 166 4.88 -1.36 -12.02
CA THR A 166 3.52 -1.11 -11.54
C THR A 166 2.48 -1.94 -12.28
N VAL A 167 1.41 -2.31 -11.57
CA VAL A 167 0.27 -3.03 -12.15
C VAL A 167 -0.59 -2.11 -12.99
N SER A 168 -1.33 -1.17 -12.39
CA SER A 168 -2.21 -0.26 -13.13
C SER A 168 -2.16 1.13 -12.54
N ILE A 169 -2.42 2.13 -13.37
CA ILE A 169 -2.33 3.53 -12.98
C ILE A 169 -3.64 4.22 -13.34
N ARG A 170 -4.24 4.88 -12.36
CA ARG A 170 -5.38 5.78 -12.56
C ARG A 170 -5.00 7.16 -12.08
N ILE A 171 -4.96 8.13 -13.00
CA ILE A 171 -4.62 9.52 -12.72
C ILE A 171 -5.88 10.36 -12.84
N LYS A 172 -6.34 10.89 -11.71
CA LYS A 172 -7.44 11.84 -11.64
C LYS A 172 -6.87 13.26 -11.69
N ASN A 173 -7.40 14.08 -12.58
CA ASN A 173 -7.12 15.51 -12.58
C ASN A 173 -8.20 16.22 -11.77
N GLU A 174 -7.85 16.71 -10.59
CA GLU A 174 -8.78 17.51 -9.78
C GLU A 174 -8.67 18.98 -10.19
N GLU A 175 -9.82 19.62 -10.40
CA GLU A 175 -9.89 21.04 -10.66
C GLU A 175 -9.53 21.83 -9.40
N HIS A 176 -8.29 22.28 -9.30
CA HIS A 176 -7.92 23.30 -8.31
C HIS A 176 -8.08 24.69 -8.92
N GLY A 177 -9.29 25.24 -8.80
CA GLY A 177 -9.57 26.66 -9.05
C GLY A 177 -9.98 27.03 -10.48
N GLU A 178 -10.54 28.25 -10.58
CA GLU A 178 -11.09 28.80 -11.80
C GLU A 178 -9.99 29.08 -12.83
N GLY A 179 -9.92 28.24 -13.87
CA GLY A 179 -9.62 28.78 -15.19
C GLY A 179 -8.82 27.91 -16.15
N ARG A 180 -7.96 26.99 -15.70
CA ARG A 180 -7.20 26.14 -16.64
C ARG A 180 -6.92 24.75 -16.08
N ARG A 181 -7.68 23.75 -16.54
CA ARG A 181 -7.33 22.33 -16.39
C ARG A 181 -6.01 22.07 -17.11
N ARG A 182 -4.91 21.98 -16.35
CA ARG A 182 -3.66 21.45 -16.90
C ARG A 182 -3.88 19.97 -17.20
N ALA A 183 -3.53 19.53 -18.40
CA ALA A 183 -3.61 18.11 -18.73
C ALA A 183 -2.66 17.31 -17.82
N PRO A 184 -3.12 16.23 -17.18
CA PRO A 184 -2.26 15.40 -16.36
C PRO A 184 -1.20 14.71 -17.22
N ARG A 185 0.03 14.61 -16.68
CA ARG A 185 1.20 14.05 -17.35
C ARG A 185 1.76 12.89 -16.54
N LEU A 186 1.93 11.75 -17.20
CA LEU A 186 2.64 10.58 -16.69
C LEU A 186 3.97 10.45 -17.44
N GLU A 187 5.08 10.52 -16.73
CA GLU A 187 6.42 10.31 -17.27
C GLU A 187 6.95 8.94 -16.82
N LEU A 188 7.30 8.11 -17.80
CA LEU A 188 7.87 6.79 -17.56
C LEU A 188 9.31 6.77 -18.06
N HIS A 189 10.24 6.42 -17.19
CA HIS A 189 11.67 6.25 -17.46
C HIS A 189 12.06 4.83 -17.10
N ASN A 190 12.51 4.03 -18.08
CA ASN A 190 12.82 2.60 -17.91
C ASN A 190 11.79 1.83 -17.05
N THR A 191 10.50 2.16 -17.19
CA THR A 191 9.44 1.69 -16.28
C THR A 191 8.48 0.75 -17.00
N ARG A 192 8.02 -0.31 -16.32
CA ARG A 192 7.03 -1.25 -16.84
C ARG A 192 5.68 -1.07 -16.14
N VAL A 193 4.64 -0.87 -16.94
CA VAL A 193 3.23 -0.92 -16.50
C VAL A 193 2.58 -2.17 -17.10
N VAL A 194 2.08 -3.07 -16.24
CA VAL A 194 1.52 -4.36 -16.69
C VAL A 194 0.08 -4.22 -17.21
N GLY A 195 -0.70 -3.35 -16.60
CA GLY A 195 -2.12 -3.15 -16.84
C GLY A 195 -2.42 -1.82 -17.54
N ASP A 196 -3.68 -1.40 -17.41
CA ASP A 196 -4.18 -0.17 -18.04
C ASP A 196 -3.63 1.10 -17.35
N VAL A 197 -3.50 2.15 -18.13
CA VAL A 197 -3.32 3.53 -17.67
C VAL A 197 -4.61 4.30 -18.00
N GLU A 198 -5.24 4.89 -17.00
CA GLU A 198 -6.48 5.64 -17.17
C GLU A 198 -6.35 7.07 -16.65
N PHE A 199 -6.75 8.04 -17.48
CA PHE A 199 -6.92 9.43 -17.06
C PHE A 199 -8.41 9.72 -16.83
N VAL A 200 -8.71 10.44 -15.75
CA VAL A 200 -10.08 10.80 -15.34
C VAL A 200 -10.20 12.32 -15.17
N GLY A 201 -11.27 12.89 -15.70
CA GLY A 201 -11.60 14.32 -15.60
C GLY A 201 -11.02 15.21 -16.70
N ALA A 202 -9.88 14.82 -17.28
CA ALA A 202 -9.28 15.47 -18.43
C ALA A 202 -8.46 14.47 -19.26
N LYS A 203 -8.27 14.77 -20.56
CA LYS A 203 -7.36 14.01 -21.41
C LYS A 203 -5.92 14.20 -20.92
N GLY A 204 -5.20 13.10 -20.72
CA GLY A 204 -3.81 13.12 -20.24
C GLY A 204 -2.76 12.82 -21.30
N TYR A 205 -1.51 12.98 -20.93
CA TYR A 205 -0.35 12.64 -21.76
C TYR A 205 0.52 11.61 -21.06
N VAL A 206 0.95 10.60 -21.80
CA VAL A 206 1.96 9.63 -21.37
C VAL A 206 3.23 9.92 -22.14
N ILE A 207 4.32 10.19 -21.45
CA ILE A 207 5.63 10.40 -22.05
C ILE A 207 6.47 9.17 -21.75
N MET A 208 6.73 8.41 -22.80
CA MET A 208 7.54 7.19 -22.75
C MET A 208 8.99 7.56 -23.03
N LYS A 209 9.87 7.34 -22.07
CA LYS A 209 11.32 7.50 -22.23
C LYS A 209 12.03 6.17 -22.01
N ASP A 210 13.21 6.06 -22.60
CA ASP A 210 14.10 4.90 -22.48
C ASP A 210 13.38 3.60 -22.88
N ASN A 211 13.58 2.51 -22.15
CA ASN A 211 12.96 1.21 -22.40
C ASN A 211 11.58 1.04 -21.73
N SER A 212 10.89 2.15 -21.43
CA SER A 212 9.57 2.08 -20.79
C SER A 212 8.55 1.36 -21.64
N ARG A 213 7.64 0.63 -21.00
CA ARG A 213 6.60 -0.15 -21.68
C ARG A 213 5.30 -0.19 -20.88
N ILE A 214 4.18 -0.10 -21.60
CA ILE A 214 2.83 -0.31 -21.07
C ILE A 214 2.25 -1.49 -21.84
N LYS A 215 1.88 -2.56 -21.13
CA LYS A 215 1.25 -3.75 -21.75
C LYS A 215 -0.27 -3.58 -21.92
N GLY A 216 -0.92 -2.86 -21.01
CA GLY A 216 -2.35 -2.57 -21.09
C GLY A 216 -2.68 -1.42 -22.03
N ARG A 217 -3.93 -0.94 -21.94
CA ARG A 217 -4.45 0.15 -22.77
C ARG A 217 -4.25 1.49 -22.07
N ILE A 218 -4.12 2.54 -22.87
CA ILE A 218 -4.16 3.92 -22.39
C ILE A 218 -5.56 4.48 -22.67
N LYS A 219 -6.32 4.75 -21.61
CA LYS A 219 -7.68 5.29 -21.67
C LYS A 219 -7.65 6.79 -21.43
N HIS A 220 -8.31 7.55 -22.31
CA HIS A 220 -8.39 9.01 -22.24
C HIS A 220 -7.01 9.70 -22.19
N GLY A 221 -6.00 9.09 -22.80
CA GLY A 221 -4.64 9.62 -22.87
C GLY A 221 -4.08 9.58 -24.28
N THR A 222 -2.98 10.29 -24.50
CA THR A 222 -2.19 10.21 -25.74
C THR A 222 -0.73 10.00 -25.40
N VAL A 223 -0.08 9.06 -26.10
CA VAL A 223 1.37 8.86 -25.99
C VAL A 223 2.07 9.97 -26.75
N MET A 224 3.02 10.62 -26.10
CA MET A 224 3.87 11.66 -26.68
C MET A 224 5.30 11.11 -26.84
N PRO A 225 5.98 11.38 -27.97
CA PRO A 225 7.39 11.04 -28.11
C PRO A 225 8.25 11.82 -27.11
N ALA A 226 9.32 11.20 -26.61
CA ALA A 226 10.33 11.89 -25.83
C ALA A 226 11.05 12.93 -26.71
N GLY A 227 10.96 14.23 -26.38
CA GLY A 227 11.79 15.27 -27.01
C GLY A 227 11.10 16.31 -27.89
N ARG A 228 9.92 16.81 -27.50
CA ARG A 228 9.39 18.09 -28.01
C ARG A 228 9.23 19.10 -26.88
#